data_AF-A0A850HHL2-F1
#
_entry.id   AF-A0A850HHL2-F1
#
_cell.length_a   1.000
_cell.length_b   1.000
_cell.length_c   1.000
_cell.angle_alpha   90.00
_cell.angle_beta   90.00
_cell.angle_gamma   90.00
#
_symmetry.space_group_name_H-M   'P 1'
#
loop_
_entity.id
_entity.type
_entity.pdbx_description
1 polymer ?
#
loop_
_entity_poly.entity_id
_entity_poly.type
_entity_poly.pdbx_seq_one_letter_code
_entity_poly.pdbx_strand_id
1 'polypeptide(L)' 'MEKALLNLKEVSEYLGLGETKTRELLKSRNCPFSMKIGYRWYANRRLLDTWLEQQAKSY' A
#
# COMPACT_ATOMS: atom_id res chain seq x y z
N MET A 1 -9.56 17.36 4.14
CA MET A 1 -9.80 16.07 4.82
C MET A 1 -8.99 15.02 4.09
N GLU A 2 -7.91 14.53 4.69
CA GLU A 2 -7.02 13.57 4.06
C GLU A 2 -7.70 12.19 4.03
N LYS A 3 -7.87 11.61 2.84
CA LYS A 3 -8.44 10.26 2.71
C LYS A 3 -7.45 9.28 3.34
N ALA A 4 -7.89 8.59 4.39
CA ALA A 4 -7.08 7.58 5.07
C ALA A 4 -6.85 6.32 4.22
N LEU A 5 -7.66 6.11 3.18
CA LEU A 5 -7.66 4.94 2.31
C LEU A 5 -7.30 5.37 0.87
N LEU A 6 -6.24 4.77 0.34
CA LEU A 6 -5.75 4.89 -1.03
C LEU A 6 -6.19 3.66 -1.84
N ASN A 7 -6.50 3.82 -3.12
CA ASN A 7 -6.70 2.66 -4.01
C ASN A 7 -5.36 2.10 -4.51
N LEU A 8 -5.40 0.90 -5.09
CA LEU A 8 -4.23 0.25 -5.70
C LEU A 8 -3.49 1.16 -6.70
N LYS A 9 -4.23 1.94 -7.50
CA LYS A 9 -3.66 2.96 -8.42
C LYS A 9 -2.95 4.09 -7.69
N GLU A 10 -3.59 4.66 -6.67
CA GLU A 10 -2.98 5.74 -5.89
C GLU A 10 -1.75 5.26 -5.14
N VAL A 11 -1.74 4.01 -4.66
CA VAL A 11 -0.57 3.39 -4.04
C VAL A 11 0.56 3.19 -5.07
N SER A 12 0.22 2.76 -6.29
CA SER A 12 1.21 2.61 -7.36
C SER A 12 1.84 3.93 -7.76
N GLU A 13 1.04 5.00 -7.84
CA GLU A 13 1.53 6.36 -8.09
C GLU A 13 2.36 6.88 -6.90
N TYR A 14 1.90 6.64 -5.67
CA TYR A 14 2.56 7.11 -4.47
C TYR A 14 3.92 6.44 -4.24
N LEU A 15 4.02 5.13 -4.47
CA LEU A 15 5.27 4.38 -4.37
C LEU A 15 6.14 4.53 -5.63
N GLY A 16 5.60 5.05 -6.74
CA GLY A 16 6.23 5.00 -8.06
C GLY A 16 6.44 3.56 -8.57
N LEU A 17 5.75 2.58 -7.98
CA LEU A 17 5.84 1.17 -8.33
C LEU A 17 4.69 0.81 -9.25
N GLY A 18 4.98 0.27 -10.44
CA GLY A 18 3.93 -0.15 -11.38
C GLY A 18 2.86 -1.05 -10.74
N GLU A 19 1.63 -0.97 -11.25
CA GLU A 19 0.44 -1.65 -10.69
C GLU A 19 0.68 -3.14 -10.41
N THR A 20 1.47 -3.83 -11.26
CA THR A 20 1.84 -5.23 -11.08
C THR A 20 2.62 -5.47 -9.79
N LYS A 21 3.66 -4.66 -9.54
CA LYS A 21 4.51 -4.73 -8.33
C LYS A 21 3.72 -4.36 -7.09
N THR A 22 2.88 -3.33 -7.19
CA THR A 22 1.99 -2.92 -6.11
C THR A 22 0.97 -4.02 -5.78
N ARG A 23 0.43 -4.71 -6.78
CA ARG A 23 -0.50 -5.83 -6.59
C ARG A 23 0.19 -7.05 -5.98
N GLU A 24 1.43 -7.36 -6.38
CA GLU A 24 2.23 -8.40 -5.74
C GLU A 24 2.54 -8.05 -4.28
N LEU A 25 2.94 -6.81 -4.01
CA LEU A 25 3.11 -6.29 -2.65
C LEU A 25 1.83 -6.47 -1.83
N LEU A 26 0.68 -5.99 -2.31
CA LEU A 26 -0.59 -6.09 -1.59
C LEU A 26 -1.05 -7.54 -1.36
N LYS A 27 -0.73 -8.46 -2.29
CA LYS A 27 -0.97 -9.90 -2.14
C LYS A 27 0.04 -10.59 -1.23
N SER A 28 1.20 -9.99 -1.02
CA SER A 28 2.22 -10.56 -0.18
C SER A 28 1.72 -10.61 1.26
N ARG A 29 1.89 -11.77 1.91
CA ARG A 29 1.28 -12.12 3.20
C ARG A 29 1.70 -11.23 4.37
N ASN A 30 2.62 -10.29 4.12
CA ASN A 30 3.29 -9.46 5.10
C ASN A 30 3.02 -7.95 4.95
N CYS A 31 2.00 -7.55 4.18
CA CYS A 31 1.68 -6.14 3.97
C CYS A 31 0.50 -5.71 4.86
N PRO A 32 0.75 -5.06 6.02
CA PRO A 32 -0.30 -4.64 6.93
C PRO A 32 -1.16 -3.51 6.35
N PHE A 33 -0.67 -2.81 5.32
CA PHE A 33 -1.41 -1.73 4.69
C PHE A 33 -2.49 -2.22 3.71
N SER A 34 -2.48 -3.48 3.25
CA SER A 34 -3.49 -4.00 2.31
C SER A 34 -4.78 -4.36 3.05
N MET A 35 -5.88 -3.68 2.69
CA MET A 35 -7.19 -3.90 3.29
C MET A 35 -8.20 -4.19 2.18
N LYS A 36 -8.76 -5.40 2.19
CA LYS A 36 -9.86 -5.74 1.29
C LYS A 36 -11.17 -5.23 1.89
N ILE A 37 -11.77 -4.22 1.28
CA ILE A 37 -13.07 -3.67 1.69
C ILE A 37 -14.07 -4.03 0.57
N GLY A 38 -14.95 -4.99 0.86
CA GLY A 38 -15.88 -5.55 -0.11
C GLY A 38 -15.15 -6.28 -1.26
N TYR A 39 -15.38 -5.86 -2.50
CA TYR A 39 -14.72 -6.39 -3.70
C TYR A 39 -13.45 -5.61 -4.11
N ARG A 40 -13.14 -4.51 -3.41
CA ARG A 40 -12.03 -3.62 -3.77
C ARG A 40 -10.89 -3.73 -2.76
N TRP A 41 -9.67 -3.58 -3.28
CA TRP A 41 -8.46 -3.50 -2.48
C TRP A 41 -8.11 -2.05 -2.23
N TYR A 42 -8.03 -1.70 -0.95
CA TYR A 42 -7.58 -0.41 -0.47
C TYR A 42 -6.26 -0.59 0.25
N ALA A 43 -5.49 0.48 0.32
CA ALA A 43 -4.36 0.60 1.20
C ALA A 43 -4.59 1.72 2.21
N ASN A 44 -4.18 1.53 3.45
CA ASN A 44 -4.19 2.63 4.41
C ASN A 44 -2.91 3.46 4.24
N ARG A 45 -3.05 4.78 4.02
CA ARG A 45 -1.91 5.69 3.84
C ARG A 45 -0.97 5.69 5.04
N ARG A 46 -1.50 5.65 6.27
CA ARG A 46 -0.68 5.65 7.50
C ARG A 46 0.15 4.38 7.63
N LEU A 47 -0.46 3.23 7.32
CA LEU A 47 0.25 1.95 7.35
C LEU A 47 1.28 1.85 6.22
N LEU A 48 1.00 2.46 5.07
CA LEU A 48 1.93 2.54 3.95
C LEU A 48 3.18 3.34 4.33
N ASP A 49 3.00 4.50 4.98
CA ASP A 49 4.09 5.35 5.43
C ASP A 49 4.96 4.63 6.48
N THR A 50 4.33 4.00 7.48
CA THR A 50 5.04 3.17 8.47
C THR A 50 5.78 2.00 7.82
N TRP A 51 5.20 1.38 6.79
CA TRP A 51 5.86 0.30 6.05
C TRP A 51 7.07 0.81 5.26
N LEU A 52 6.96 1.96 4.62
CA LEU A 52 8.08 2.62 3.94
C LEU A 52 9.22 2.93 4.90
N GLU A 53 8.92 3.49 6.07
CA GLU A 53 9.92 3.73 7.12
C GLU A 53 10.60 2.44 7.59
N GLN A 54 9.85 1.33 7.73
CA GLN A 54 10.42 0.04 8.09
C GLN A 54 11.31 -0.54 6.99
N GLN A 55 10.92 -0.42 5.71
CA GLN A 55 11.75 -0.87 4.60
C GLN A 55 13.01 0.00 4.45
N ALA A 56 12.88 1.32 4.59
CA ALA A 56 14.00 2.25 4.52
C ALA A 56 15.01 2.04 5.66
N LYS A 57 14.55 1.63 6.86
CA LYS A 57 15.44 1.25 7.99
C LYS A 57 16.13 -0.11 7.81
N SER A 58 15.65 -0.94 6.89
CA SER A 58 16.20 -2.28 6.66
C SER A 58 17.36 -2.29 5.63
N TYR A 59 17.79 -1.12 5.15
CA TYR A 59 18.91 -0.93 4.22
C TYR A 59 20.00 -0.08 4.89
#